data_AF-A0A522BYU9-F1
#
_entry.id   AF-A0A522BYU9-F1
#
_cell.length_a   1.000
_cell.length_b   1.000
_cell.length_c   1.000
_cell.angle_alpha   90.00
_cell.angle_beta   90.00
_cell.angle_gamma   90.00
#
_symmetry.space_group_name_H-M   'P 1'
#
loop_
_entity.id
_entity.type
_entity.pdbx_description
1 polymer ?
#
loop_
_entity_poly.entity_id
_entity_poly.type
_entity_poly.pdbx_seq_one_letter_code
_entity_poly.pdbx_strand_id
1 'polypeptide(L)'
;MTEPDAFADARPTRLRDRVSTADQLMTVLAAVLLPLGLVMVLLGWYGASHTPYLFEQVPYLVSGGLLGLGLVMTGGFVLFGSWIARTSREQGARDDELLLAVRELRAELTQLRTSAAEPVPAQARGRRKAASSNGSGAHGLVATAHGSMLHRPDCAIVTGRDDVHAVGDAEVEGLQPCRLCDPLGVLERA
;
A
#
# COMPACT_ATOMS: atom_id res chain seq x y z
N MET A 1 0.49 10.12 45.75
CA MET A 1 -0.58 11.11 45.65
C MET A 1 -0.41 11.79 44.30
N THR A 2 -0.95 11.18 43.25
CA THR A 2 -0.88 11.67 41.87
C THR A 2 -2.06 12.60 41.65
N GLU A 3 -1.78 13.88 41.37
CA GLU A 3 -2.79 14.84 40.94
C GLU A 3 -3.44 14.32 39.65
N PRO A 4 -4.79 14.27 39.55
CA PRO A 4 -5.45 13.98 38.30
C PRO A 4 -5.29 15.19 37.36
N ASP A 5 -4.83 14.94 36.13
CA ASP A 5 -4.62 15.91 35.06
C ASP A 5 -5.92 16.62 34.63
N ALA A 6 -6.39 17.57 35.45
CA ALA A 6 -7.62 18.32 35.24
C ALA A 6 -7.62 19.21 33.97
N PHE A 7 -6.47 19.35 33.31
CA PHE A 7 -6.30 20.15 32.10
C PHE A 7 -6.47 19.35 30.79
N ALA A 8 -6.55 18.02 30.85
CA ALA A 8 -6.69 17.17 29.66
C ALA A 8 -8.11 17.19 29.04
N ASP A 9 -9.14 17.50 29.83
CA ASP A 9 -10.55 17.30 29.42
C ASP A 9 -11.26 18.53 28.83
N ALA A 10 -10.65 19.73 28.83
CA ALA A 10 -11.44 20.96 28.68
C ALA A 10 -11.41 21.68 27.30
N ARG A 11 -10.77 21.19 26.22
CA ARG A 11 -10.68 22.01 24.98
C ARG A 11 -10.63 21.40 23.56
N PRO A 12 -11.10 20.17 23.26
CA PRO A 12 -11.25 19.74 21.87
C PRO A 12 -12.66 19.88 21.29
N THR A 13 -13.72 19.91 22.12
CA THR A 13 -15.11 19.79 21.66
C THR A 13 -15.61 21.03 20.89
N ARG A 14 -15.47 22.23 21.47
CA ARG A 14 -16.01 23.47 20.88
C ARG A 14 -15.41 23.84 19.52
N LEU A 15 -14.14 23.49 19.27
CA LEU A 15 -13.49 23.74 17.98
C LEU A 15 -14.03 22.79 16.91
N ARG A 16 -14.19 21.50 17.26
CA ARG A 16 -14.71 20.46 16.36
C ARG A 16 -16.17 20.73 15.98
N ASP A 17 -16.99 21.18 16.93
CA ASP A 17 -18.38 21.57 16.68
C ASP A 17 -18.46 22.74 15.68
N ARG A 18 -17.67 23.81 15.90
CA ARG A 18 -17.63 24.96 14.97
C ARG A 18 -17.20 24.57 13.56
N VAL A 19 -16.17 23.73 13.44
CA VAL A 19 -15.71 23.24 12.13
C VAL A 19 -16.81 22.44 11.43
N SER A 20 -17.52 21.56 12.15
CA SER A 20 -18.63 20.78 11.58
C SER A 20 -19.78 21.67 11.11
N THR A 21 -20.15 22.69 11.89
CA THR A 21 -21.22 23.63 11.51
C THR A 21 -20.84 24.48 10.31
N ALA A 22 -19.59 24.95 10.24
CA ALA A 22 -19.10 25.72 9.10
C ALA A 22 -19.08 24.89 7.82
N ASP A 23 -18.64 23.63 7.89
CA ASP A 23 -18.62 22.70 6.75
C ASP A 23 -20.04 22.38 6.25
N GLN A 24 -20.97 22.16 7.17
CA GLN A 24 -22.38 21.92 6.84
C GLN A 24 -23.03 23.17 6.22
N LEU A 25 -22.79 24.35 6.78
CA LEU A 25 -23.27 25.62 6.23
C LEU A 25 -22.71 25.88 4.83
N MET A 26 -21.41 25.65 4.62
CA MET A 26 -20.77 25.80 3.30
C MET A 26 -21.36 24.82 2.28
N THR A 27 -21.62 23.58 2.68
CA THR A 27 -22.22 22.57 1.81
C THR A 27 -23.66 22.95 1.43
N VAL A 28 -24.47 23.40 2.38
CA VAL A 28 -25.85 23.86 2.12
C VAL A 28 -25.84 25.11 1.24
N LEU A 29 -24.97 26.07 1.53
CA LEU A 29 -24.81 27.28 0.73
C LEU A 29 -24.46 26.91 -0.72
N ALA A 30 -23.49 26.02 -0.92
CA ALA A 30 -23.09 25.56 -2.24
C ALA A 30 -24.21 24.79 -2.98
N ALA A 31 -24.97 23.97 -2.25
CA ALA A 31 -26.13 23.25 -2.78
C ALA A 31 -27.24 24.20 -3.28
N VAL A 32 -27.35 25.40 -2.71
CA VAL A 32 -28.28 26.45 -3.19
C VAL A 32 -27.66 27.28 -4.31
N LEU A 33 -26.37 27.64 -4.22
CA LEU A 33 -25.67 28.46 -5.20
C LEU A 33 -25.65 27.84 -6.59
N LEU A 34 -25.40 26.54 -6.69
CA LEU A 34 -25.33 25.83 -7.98
C LEU A 34 -26.65 25.92 -8.78
N PRO A 35 -27.82 25.49 -8.25
CA PRO A 35 -29.08 25.61 -8.97
C PRO A 35 -29.49 27.07 -9.17
N LEU A 36 -29.21 27.97 -8.22
CA LEU A 36 -29.46 29.39 -8.38
C LEU A 36 -28.66 29.99 -9.56
N GLY A 37 -27.39 29.63 -9.68
CA GLY A 37 -26.55 30.03 -10.81
C GLY A 37 -27.09 29.51 -12.14
N LEU A 38 -27.53 28.25 -12.19
CA LEU A 38 -28.15 27.66 -13.39
C LEU A 38 -29.43 28.42 -13.79
N VAL A 39 -30.28 28.75 -12.82
CA VAL A 39 -31.48 29.57 -13.04
C VAL A 39 -31.09 30.95 -13.59
N MET A 40 -30.06 31.60 -13.04
CA MET A 40 -29.59 32.88 -13.58
C MET A 40 -29.09 32.79 -15.03
N VAL A 41 -28.37 31.72 -15.40
CA VAL A 41 -27.94 31.50 -16.78
C VAL A 41 -29.14 31.37 -17.72
N LEU A 42 -30.18 30.63 -17.31
CA LEU A 42 -31.41 30.49 -18.08
C LEU A 42 -32.16 31.82 -18.22
N LEU A 43 -32.25 32.62 -17.15
CA LEU A 43 -32.86 33.95 -17.18
C LEU A 43 -32.07 34.91 -18.08
N GLY A 44 -30.74 34.88 -18.02
CA GLY A 44 -29.87 35.67 -18.89
C GLY A 44 -30.03 35.32 -20.36
N TRP A 45 -30.06 34.02 -20.68
CA TRP A 45 -30.35 33.54 -22.03
C TRP A 45 -31.75 33.96 -22.51
N TYR A 46 -32.76 33.82 -21.65
CA TYR A 46 -34.13 34.22 -21.95
C TYR A 46 -34.23 35.71 -22.26
N GLY A 47 -33.63 36.57 -21.43
CA GLY A 47 -33.60 38.02 -21.64
C GLY A 47 -32.89 38.41 -22.94
N ALA A 48 -31.72 37.83 -23.21
CA ALA A 48 -30.99 38.08 -24.45
C ALA A 48 -31.73 37.59 -25.71
N SER A 49 -32.49 36.49 -25.61
CA SER A 49 -33.24 35.94 -26.75
C SER A 49 -34.51 36.73 -27.08
N HIS A 50 -35.03 37.53 -26.14
CA HIS A 50 -36.25 38.33 -26.33
C HIS A 50 -35.98 39.78 -26.75
N THR A 51 -34.72 40.16 -26.98
CA THR A 51 -34.36 41.50 -27.46
C THR A 51 -33.66 41.45 -28.82
N PRO A 52 -34.12 42.23 -29.81
CA PRO A 52 -33.51 42.23 -31.14
C PRO A 52 -32.19 43.02 -31.20
N TYR A 53 -31.92 43.88 -30.21
CA TYR A 53 -30.78 44.78 -30.21
C TYR A 53 -29.60 44.25 -29.38
N LEU A 54 -28.42 44.17 -29.99
CA LEU A 54 -27.21 43.64 -29.33
C LEU A 54 -26.81 44.43 -28.07
N PHE A 55 -27.04 45.75 -28.04
CA PHE A 55 -26.69 46.56 -26.88
C PHE A 55 -27.56 46.24 -25.64
N GLU A 56 -28.76 45.69 -25.83
CA GLU A 56 -29.62 45.21 -24.75
C GLU A 56 -29.23 43.79 -24.32
N GLN A 57 -28.69 42.98 -25.23
CA GLN A 57 -28.25 41.60 -24.97
C GLN A 57 -26.99 41.54 -24.10
N VAL A 58 -26.02 42.43 -24.30
CA VAL A 58 -24.74 42.43 -23.56
C VAL A 58 -24.97 42.50 -22.03
N PRO A 59 -25.81 43.41 -21.49
CA PRO A 59 -26.18 43.41 -20.08
C PRO A 59 -26.76 42.09 -19.56
N TYR A 60 -27.63 41.41 -20.33
CA TYR A 60 -28.19 40.10 -19.93
C TYR A 60 -27.13 39.00 -19.90
N LEU A 61 -26.20 39.00 -20.87
CA LEU A 61 -25.10 38.03 -20.90
C LEU A 61 -24.13 38.22 -19.73
N VAL A 62 -23.83 39.46 -19.34
CA VAL A 62 -22.95 39.74 -18.20
C VAL A 62 -23.64 39.41 -16.88
N SER A 63 -24.88 39.88 -16.68
CA SER A 63 -25.59 39.72 -15.41
C SER A 63 -26.14 38.32 -15.18
N GLY A 64 -26.70 37.66 -16.20
CA GLY A 64 -27.26 36.32 -16.08
C GLY A 64 -26.28 35.22 -16.47
N GLY A 65 -25.52 35.42 -17.55
CA GLY A 65 -24.57 34.44 -18.06
C GLY A 65 -23.28 34.35 -17.24
N LEU A 66 -22.48 35.43 -17.21
CA LEU A 66 -21.17 35.42 -16.57
C LEU A 66 -21.26 35.23 -15.05
N LEU A 67 -22.14 36.00 -14.39
CA LEU A 67 -22.36 35.84 -12.95
C LEU A 67 -23.00 34.48 -12.62
N GLY A 68 -23.99 34.03 -13.40
CA GLY A 68 -24.60 32.72 -13.22
C GLY A 68 -23.59 31.57 -13.35
N LEU A 69 -22.71 31.62 -14.35
CA LEU A 69 -21.62 30.66 -14.52
C LEU A 69 -20.64 30.70 -13.34
N GLY A 70 -20.32 31.88 -12.84
CA GLY A 70 -19.52 32.05 -11.61
C GLY A 70 -20.14 31.33 -10.42
N LEU A 71 -21.44 31.52 -10.18
CA LEU A 71 -22.18 30.83 -9.10
C LEU A 71 -22.18 29.32 -9.27
N VAL A 72 -22.41 28.81 -10.49
CA VAL A 72 -22.38 27.37 -10.80
C VAL A 72 -20.99 26.79 -10.50
N MET A 73 -19.92 27.47 -10.95
CA MET A 73 -18.55 27.01 -10.72
C MET A 73 -18.18 27.01 -9.24
N THR A 74 -18.48 28.09 -8.52
CA THR A 74 -18.21 28.18 -7.08
C THR A 74 -19.01 27.13 -6.30
N GLY A 75 -20.31 27.00 -6.54
CA GLY A 75 -21.16 25.99 -5.90
C GLY A 75 -20.70 24.57 -6.21
N GLY A 76 -20.40 24.29 -7.48
CA GLY A 76 -19.87 23.01 -7.93
C GLY A 76 -18.54 22.65 -7.27
N PHE A 77 -17.59 23.59 -7.19
CA PHE A 77 -16.28 23.35 -6.59
C PHE A 77 -16.37 23.05 -5.09
N VAL A 78 -17.23 23.76 -4.34
CA VAL A 78 -17.43 23.49 -2.92
C VAL A 78 -18.10 22.15 -2.69
N LEU A 79 -19.15 21.81 -3.47
CA LEU A 79 -19.80 20.50 -3.37
C LEU A 79 -18.82 19.37 -3.72
N PHE A 80 -18.05 19.54 -4.77
CA PHE A 80 -17.04 18.58 -5.21
C PHE A 80 -15.94 18.40 -4.15
N GLY A 81 -15.45 19.49 -3.56
CA GLY A 81 -14.52 19.44 -2.43
C GLY A 81 -15.09 18.69 -1.23
N SER A 82 -16.35 18.97 -0.85
CA SER A 82 -17.04 18.25 0.23
C SER A 82 -17.17 16.75 -0.07
N TRP A 83 -17.42 16.40 -1.34
CA TRP A 83 -17.52 15.02 -1.79
C TRP A 83 -16.17 14.32 -1.74
N ILE A 84 -15.10 14.93 -2.26
CA ILE A 84 -13.73 14.40 -2.16
C ILE A 84 -13.34 14.17 -0.70
N ALA A 85 -13.62 15.14 0.18
CA ALA A 85 -13.28 15.03 1.59
C ALA A 85 -14.00 13.86 2.27
N ARG A 86 -15.28 13.62 1.94
CA ARG A 86 -16.02 12.45 2.43
C ARG A 86 -15.45 11.15 1.87
N THR A 87 -15.27 11.06 0.56
CA THR A 87 -14.74 9.87 -0.11
C THR A 87 -13.33 9.50 0.36
N SER A 88 -12.46 10.48 0.57
CA SER A 88 -11.09 10.25 1.07
C SER A 88 -11.09 9.70 2.50
N ARG A 89 -12.00 10.17 3.37
CA ARG A 89 -12.15 9.64 4.73
C ARG A 89 -12.67 8.20 4.71
N GLU A 90 -13.64 7.91 3.85
CA GLU A 90 -14.17 6.56 3.66
C GLU A 90 -13.11 5.61 3.12
N GLN A 91 -12.27 6.06 2.19
CA GLN A 91 -11.13 5.29 1.68
C GLN A 91 -10.10 5.01 2.76
N GLY A 92 -9.69 6.02 3.54
CA GLY A 92 -8.72 5.84 4.63
C GLY A 92 -9.20 4.82 5.68
N ALA A 93 -10.49 4.85 6.05
CA ALA A 93 -11.05 3.87 6.97
C ALA A 93 -11.02 2.43 6.42
N ARG A 94 -11.28 2.25 5.11
CA ARG A 94 -11.18 0.95 4.45
C ARG A 94 -9.72 0.47 4.36
N ASP A 95 -8.80 1.37 4.06
CA ASP A 95 -7.37 1.05 4.00
C ASP A 95 -6.85 0.61 5.37
N ASP A 96 -7.27 1.28 6.45
CA ASP A 96 -6.94 0.90 7.81
C ASP A 96 -7.47 -0.50 8.17
N GLU A 97 -8.71 -0.81 7.80
CA GLU A 97 -9.32 -2.13 8.00
C GLU A 97 -8.56 -3.22 7.22
N LEU A 98 -8.21 -2.96 5.96
CA LEU A 98 -7.42 -3.88 5.14
C LEU A 98 -6.03 -4.11 5.73
N LEU A 99 -5.37 -3.05 6.22
CA LEU A 99 -4.08 -3.17 6.88
C LEU A 99 -4.15 -4.02 8.14
N LEU A 100 -5.22 -3.92 8.92
CA LEU A 100 -5.45 -4.78 10.09
C LEU A 100 -5.66 -6.24 9.68
N ALA A 101 -6.50 -6.50 8.68
CA ALA A 101 -6.74 -7.85 8.16
C ALA A 101 -5.43 -8.50 7.62
N VAL A 102 -4.62 -7.74 6.89
CA VAL A 102 -3.31 -8.21 6.39
C VAL A 102 -2.34 -8.51 7.53
N ARG A 103 -2.31 -7.67 8.58
CA ARG A 103 -1.46 -7.91 9.76
C ARG A 103 -1.87 -9.19 10.50
N GLU A 104 -3.18 -9.42 10.64
CA GLU A 104 -3.72 -10.62 11.28
C GLU A 104 -3.34 -11.90 10.51
N LEU A 105 -3.59 -11.92 9.20
CA LEU A 105 -3.19 -13.04 8.33
C LEU A 105 -1.68 -13.31 8.39
N ARG A 106 -0.87 -12.25 8.44
CA ARG A 106 0.59 -12.38 8.59
C ARG A 106 0.97 -13.00 9.94
N ALA A 107 0.27 -12.64 11.03
CA ALA A 107 0.51 -13.21 12.34
C ALA A 107 0.14 -14.71 12.37
N GLU A 108 -1.02 -15.09 11.83
CA GLU A 108 -1.48 -16.48 11.73
C GLU A 108 -0.51 -17.34 10.90
N LEU A 109 -0.09 -16.87 9.73
CA LEU A 109 0.91 -17.56 8.91
C LEU A 109 2.26 -17.71 9.62
N THR A 110 2.64 -16.75 10.47
CA THR A 110 3.88 -16.83 11.25
C THR A 110 3.74 -17.87 12.36
N GLN A 111 2.60 -17.91 13.04
CA GLN A 111 2.28 -18.92 14.04
C GLN A 111 2.30 -20.34 13.45
N LEU A 112 1.66 -20.54 12.29
CA LEU A 112 1.65 -21.82 11.58
C LEU A 112 3.06 -22.27 11.16
N ARG A 113 3.90 -21.34 10.69
CA ARG A 113 5.31 -21.63 10.38
C ARG A 113 6.09 -22.04 11.63
N THR A 114 5.90 -21.36 12.77
CA THR A 114 6.59 -21.70 14.01
C THR A 114 6.13 -23.05 14.58
N SER A 115 4.83 -23.38 14.52
CA SER A 115 4.33 -24.69 14.96
C SER A 115 4.79 -25.83 14.06
N ALA A 116 4.95 -25.59 12.75
CA ALA A 116 5.52 -26.56 11.83
C ALA A 116 7.04 -26.75 12.02
N ALA A 117 7.73 -25.72 12.54
CA ALA A 117 9.15 -25.77 12.87
C ALA A 117 9.45 -26.39 14.26
N GLU A 118 8.42 -26.68 15.06
CA GLU A 118 8.61 -27.37 16.34
C GLU A 118 9.19 -28.76 16.06
N PRO A 119 10.39 -29.08 16.57
CA PRO A 119 11.02 -30.36 16.28
C PRO A 119 10.14 -31.47 16.84
N VAL A 120 9.62 -32.31 15.95
CA VAL A 120 8.99 -33.59 16.32
C VAL A 120 9.90 -34.24 17.36
N PRO A 121 9.44 -34.48 18.60
CA PRO A 121 10.30 -35.06 19.62
C PRO A 121 10.82 -36.37 19.05
N ALA A 122 12.14 -36.45 18.90
CA ALA A 122 12.82 -37.65 18.47
C ALA A 122 12.50 -38.74 19.49
N GLN A 123 11.46 -39.54 19.22
CA GLN A 123 11.28 -40.81 19.88
C GLN A 123 12.60 -41.55 19.72
N ALA A 124 13.21 -41.91 20.84
CA ALA A 124 14.54 -42.48 20.95
C ALA A 124 14.65 -43.81 20.21
N ARG A 125 14.72 -43.77 18.87
CA ARG A 125 15.24 -44.85 18.05
C ARG A 125 16.74 -44.62 17.93
N GLY A 126 17.46 -45.32 18.82
CA GLY A 126 18.86 -45.70 18.72
C GLY A 126 19.76 -44.77 17.91
N ARG A 127 20.59 -44.01 18.64
CA ARG A 127 21.72 -43.22 18.12
C ARG A 127 22.62 -44.07 17.22
N ARG A 128 22.32 -44.15 15.93
CA ARG A 128 23.30 -44.51 14.89
C ARG A 128 23.98 -43.21 14.47
N LYS A 129 25.21 -43.07 14.97
CA LYS A 129 26.19 -42.06 14.60
C LYS A 129 26.31 -42.05 13.07
N ALA A 130 25.70 -41.08 12.39
CA ALA A 130 25.98 -40.84 10.98
C ALA A 130 27.42 -40.37 10.89
N ALA A 131 28.23 -41.13 10.15
CA ALA A 131 29.62 -40.85 9.91
C ALA A 131 29.73 -39.53 9.13
N SER A 132 30.06 -38.45 9.84
CA SER A 132 30.64 -37.25 9.25
C SER A 132 32.07 -37.59 8.86
N SER A 133 32.23 -38.12 7.66
CA SER A 133 33.51 -38.13 6.97
C SER A 133 33.23 -38.19 5.47
N ASN A 134 33.22 -37.01 4.83
CA ASN A 134 33.76 -36.84 3.49
C ASN A 134 34.25 -35.40 3.34
N GLY A 135 35.43 -35.27 2.73
CA GLY A 135 36.38 -34.17 2.85
C GLY A 135 35.81 -32.75 2.71
N SER A 136 36.31 -31.87 3.58
CA SER A 136 36.31 -30.44 3.35
C SER A 136 37.16 -30.13 2.11
N GLY A 137 36.54 -30.03 0.94
CA GLY A 137 37.08 -29.23 -0.17
C GLY A 137 37.18 -27.77 0.29
N ALA A 138 38.13 -27.00 -0.24
CA ALA A 138 38.62 -25.76 0.36
C ALA A 138 37.58 -24.64 0.55
N HIS A 139 36.35 -24.81 0.04
CA HIS A 139 35.24 -23.87 0.25
C HIS A 139 33.88 -24.50 0.59
N GLY A 140 33.83 -25.82 0.90
CA GLY A 140 32.57 -26.49 1.29
C GLY A 140 31.52 -26.57 0.18
N LEU A 141 31.94 -26.45 -1.09
CA LEU A 141 31.09 -26.49 -2.27
C LEU A 141 30.79 -27.92 -2.71
N VAL A 142 29.62 -28.11 -3.33
CA VAL A 142 29.15 -29.42 -3.79
C VAL A 142 28.63 -29.38 -5.22
N ALA A 143 28.73 -30.49 -5.93
CA ALA A 143 28.16 -30.68 -7.26
C ALA A 143 27.49 -32.06 -7.36
N THR A 144 26.57 -32.18 -8.31
CA THR A 144 25.89 -33.45 -8.60
C THR A 144 26.72 -34.29 -9.57
N ALA A 145 26.70 -35.62 -9.46
CA ALA A 145 27.54 -36.54 -10.23
C ALA A 145 27.51 -36.35 -11.76
N HIS A 146 26.39 -35.86 -12.31
CA HIS A 146 26.21 -35.61 -13.74
C HIS A 146 25.89 -34.15 -14.09
N GLY A 147 26.01 -33.23 -13.13
CA GLY A 147 25.66 -31.83 -13.34
C GLY A 147 26.88 -30.97 -13.58
N SER A 148 26.75 -30.00 -14.48
CA SER A 148 27.78 -28.99 -14.76
C SER A 148 27.71 -27.78 -13.81
N MET A 149 27.01 -27.90 -12.68
CA MET A 149 26.64 -26.77 -11.82
C MET A 149 27.22 -26.92 -10.41
N LEU A 150 27.83 -25.85 -9.90
CA LEU A 150 28.26 -25.71 -8.51
C LEU A 150 27.11 -25.26 -7.62
N HIS A 151 27.03 -25.84 -6.43
CA HIS A 151 26.03 -25.55 -5.42
C HIS A 151 26.65 -25.33 -4.04
N ARG A 152 25.93 -24.58 -3.21
CA ARG A 152 26.11 -24.61 -1.75
C ARG A 152 25.47 -25.88 -1.18
N PRO A 153 25.99 -26.42 -0.07
CA PRO A 153 25.47 -27.66 0.53
C PRO A 153 24.02 -27.52 1.03
N ASP A 154 23.55 -26.29 1.26
CA ASP A 154 22.18 -25.96 1.66
C ASP A 154 21.29 -25.44 0.50
N CYS A 155 21.72 -25.60 -0.76
CA CYS A 155 20.88 -25.22 -1.89
C CYS A 155 19.66 -26.17 -2.03
N ALA A 156 18.48 -25.60 -2.28
CA ALA A 156 17.22 -26.35 -2.41
C ALA A 156 17.24 -27.42 -3.53
N ILE A 157 18.15 -27.31 -4.49
CA ILE A 157 18.31 -28.26 -5.60
C ILE A 157 19.10 -29.51 -5.19
N VAL A 158 20.02 -29.40 -4.22
CA VAL A 158 20.87 -30.51 -3.75
C VAL A 158 20.38 -31.12 -2.44
N THR A 159 19.53 -30.40 -1.71
CA THR A 159 18.95 -30.87 -0.47
C THR A 159 18.08 -32.10 -0.73
N GLY A 160 18.46 -33.26 -0.18
CA GLY A 160 17.73 -34.52 -0.33
C GLY A 160 18.09 -35.34 -1.57
N ARG A 161 19.16 -34.98 -2.30
CA ARG A 161 19.73 -35.79 -3.39
C ARG A 161 20.89 -36.64 -2.90
N ASP A 162 20.92 -37.89 -3.36
CA ASP A 162 21.96 -38.86 -2.98
C ASP A 162 23.19 -38.83 -3.91
N ASP A 163 23.11 -38.10 -5.03
CA ASP A 163 24.16 -38.05 -6.06
C ASP A 163 25.04 -36.79 -5.97
N VAL A 164 25.28 -36.31 -4.76
CA VAL A 164 26.05 -35.08 -4.48
C VAL A 164 27.43 -35.41 -3.94
N HIS A 165 28.48 -34.79 -4.49
CA HIS A 165 29.86 -34.94 -4.03
C HIS A 165 30.51 -33.57 -3.78
N ALA A 166 31.54 -33.55 -2.91
CA ALA A 166 32.31 -32.35 -2.62
C ALA A 166 33.27 -32.03 -3.76
N VAL A 167 33.31 -30.76 -4.16
CA VAL A 167 34.15 -30.27 -5.26
C VAL A 167 35.45 -29.71 -4.71
N GLY A 168 36.59 -30.11 -5.28
CA GLY A 168 37.90 -29.55 -4.96
C GLY A 168 38.28 -28.38 -5.88
N ASP A 169 39.29 -27.59 -5.51
CA ASP A 169 39.64 -26.32 -6.18
C ASP A 169 39.95 -26.46 -7.68
N ALA A 170 40.54 -27.58 -8.09
CA ALA A 170 40.85 -27.86 -9.49
C ALA A 170 39.61 -28.17 -10.36
N GLU A 171 38.50 -28.57 -9.73
CA GLU A 171 37.25 -28.92 -10.43
C GLU A 171 36.30 -27.72 -10.55
N VAL A 172 36.45 -26.70 -9.69
CA VAL A 172 35.67 -25.45 -9.73
C VAL A 172 35.77 -24.75 -11.09
N GLU A 173 36.94 -24.80 -11.75
CA GLU A 173 37.20 -24.13 -13.03
C GLU A 173 36.37 -24.70 -14.20
N GLY A 174 35.86 -25.94 -14.06
CA GLY A 174 35.05 -26.63 -15.08
C GLY A 174 33.54 -26.54 -14.89
N LEU A 175 33.05 -26.01 -13.75
CA LEU A 175 31.63 -25.98 -13.41
C LEU A 175 31.08 -24.55 -13.41
N GLN A 176 29.81 -24.42 -13.75
CA GLN A 176 29.10 -23.14 -13.76
C GLN A 176 28.45 -22.86 -12.39
N PRO A 177 28.49 -21.63 -11.87
CA PRO A 177 27.83 -21.31 -10.62
C PRO A 177 26.31 -21.37 -10.75
N CYS A 178 25.64 -22.01 -9.80
CA CYS A 178 24.18 -22.02 -9.76
C CYS A 178 23.63 -20.61 -9.47
N ARG A 179 22.82 -20.08 -10.40
CA ARG A 179 22.19 -18.76 -10.28
C ARG A 179 21.17 -18.64 -9.13
N LEU A 180 20.69 -19.75 -8.59
CA LEU A 180 19.71 -19.75 -7.51
C LEU A 180 20.36 -19.55 -6.13
N CYS A 181 21.53 -20.16 -5.90
CA CYS A 181 22.24 -20.08 -4.62
C CYS A 181 23.51 -19.24 -4.66
N ASP A 182 23.91 -18.74 -5.84
CA ASP A 182 25.09 -17.91 -6.09
C ASP A 182 26.33 -18.32 -5.26
N PRO A 183 26.88 -19.52 -5.52
CA PRO A 183 27.88 -20.12 -4.64
C PRO A 183 29.22 -19.38 -4.62
N LEU A 184 29.54 -18.59 -5.66
CA LEU A 184 30.80 -17.86 -5.79
C LEU A 184 30.70 -16.39 -5.31
N GLY A 185 29.49 -15.82 -5.22
CA GLY A 185 29.29 -14.44 -4.75
C GLY A 185 29.67 -14.20 -3.28
N VAL A 186 29.92 -15.26 -2.50
CA VAL A 186 30.46 -15.18 -1.12
C VAL A 186 32.00 -15.22 -1.11
N LEU A 187 32.63 -15.88 -2.08
CA LEU A 187 34.09 -15.98 -2.17
C LEU A 187 34.73 -14.70 -2.73
N GLU A 188 34.02 -13.95 -3.58
CA GLU A 188 34.51 -12.65 -4.10
C GLU A 188 34.47 -11.51 -3.07
N ARG A 189 33.81 -11.70 -1.91
CA ARG A 189 33.70 -10.67 -0.84
C ARG A 189 34.53 -10.99 0.42
N ALA A 190 35.29 -12.08 0.43
CA ALA A 190 36.21 -12.46 1.51
C ALA A 190 37.65 -12.20 1.07
#